data_AF-A0A3N0A6M1-F1
#
_entry.id   AF-A0A3N0A6M1-F1
#
_cell.length_a   1.000
_cell.length_b   1.000
_cell.length_c   1.000
_cell.angle_alpha   90.00
_cell.angle_beta   90.00
_cell.angle_gamma   90.00
#
_symmetry.space_group_name_H-M   'P 1'
#
loop_
_entity.id
_entity.type
_entity.pdbx_description
1 polymer ?
#
loop_
_entity_poly.entity_id
_entity_poly.type
_entity_poly.pdbx_seq_one_letter_code
_entity_poly.pdbx_strand_id
1 'polypeptide(L)'
;MNYEELEHFIRKKMRMTHIYQPIIIMMLLKSKDSTASIDAIARRLLNNDESQLEYYKKVGKRWPRQTLKKHGVVDYDDDVYTLLLDKKITENQKTDLLELCNEKLKYFIDKNPKIMRFRELDKLSVSGSVRYDILSRSKGVCVACGARSTQAMLHVDHIKPRSLGGKTEPSNLQALCYKCNTQKRNRDNLDFLKWHTRLKESRKSSCLLCSEEGDVLSNGMAHFLHPRKPDVKMHMVVAPTRHVRSFIDLIPAERQLCLNLVDQAIIHIKGKSSTEFDVTGFDRSSDHFCIDIIPKPQKHKAHNSSRLNMKTIVNKKKARQAKS
;
A
#
# COMPACT_ATOMS: atom_id res chain seq x y z
N MET A 1 -43.38 -5.85 -11.89
CA MET A 1 -44.18 -5.26 -10.80
C MET A 1 -44.81 -3.94 -11.23
N ASN A 2 -45.95 -3.55 -10.67
CA ASN A 2 -46.62 -2.26 -10.94
C ASN A 2 -46.24 -1.17 -9.90
N TYR A 3 -46.81 0.03 -10.05
CA TYR A 3 -46.58 1.16 -9.14
C TYR A 3 -46.95 0.80 -7.70
N GLU A 4 -48.15 0.25 -7.49
CA GLU A 4 -48.68 -0.07 -6.16
C GLU A 4 -47.80 -1.10 -5.44
N GLU A 5 -47.25 -2.07 -6.17
CA GLU A 5 -46.35 -3.09 -5.65
C GLU A 5 -45.00 -2.50 -5.23
N LEU A 6 -44.42 -1.61 -6.03
CA LEU A 6 -43.15 -0.94 -5.69
C LEU A 6 -43.33 0.04 -4.53
N GLU A 7 -44.43 0.80 -4.54
CA GLU A 7 -44.80 1.70 -3.43
C GLU A 7 -44.97 0.90 -2.13
N HIS A 8 -45.73 -0.19 -2.18
CA HIS A 8 -45.94 -1.06 -1.03
C HIS A 8 -44.61 -1.65 -0.53
N PHE A 9 -43.72 -2.05 -1.44
CA PHE A 9 -42.38 -2.49 -1.06
C PHE A 9 -41.63 -1.40 -0.30
N ILE A 10 -41.52 -0.19 -0.86
CA ILE A 10 -40.77 0.93 -0.24
C ILE A 10 -41.36 1.26 1.13
N ARG A 11 -42.69 1.43 1.23
CA ARG A 11 -43.34 1.86 2.48
C ARG A 11 -43.28 0.78 3.55
N LYS A 12 -43.68 -0.46 3.22
CA LYS A 12 -44.03 -1.50 4.19
C LYS A 12 -43.03 -2.66 4.27
N LYS A 13 -42.33 -3.01 3.19
CA LYS A 13 -41.44 -4.20 3.15
C LYS A 13 -39.94 -3.88 3.18
N MET A 14 -39.52 -2.70 2.75
CA MET A 14 -38.12 -2.30 2.66
C MET A 14 -37.52 -2.15 4.07
N ARG A 15 -36.78 -3.17 4.51
CA ARG A 15 -36.01 -3.13 5.77
C ARG A 15 -34.71 -2.37 5.54
N MET A 16 -34.49 -1.33 6.34
CA MET A 16 -33.31 -0.47 6.24
C MET A 16 -32.21 -0.96 7.18
N THR A 17 -31.20 -1.65 6.63
CA THR A 17 -29.94 -1.96 7.32
C THR A 17 -28.79 -1.07 6.83
N HIS A 18 -28.88 -0.59 5.58
CA HIS A 18 -27.92 0.29 4.91
C HIS A 18 -28.69 1.23 3.96
N ILE A 19 -28.01 2.26 3.45
CA ILE A 19 -28.57 3.27 2.53
C ILE A 19 -28.73 2.79 1.07
N TYR A 20 -28.27 1.59 0.75
CA TYR A 20 -28.06 1.17 -0.65
C TYR A 20 -29.35 0.95 -1.43
N GLN A 21 -30.35 0.29 -0.84
CA GLN A 21 -31.61 -0.04 -1.52
C GLN A 21 -32.34 1.20 -2.09
N PRO A 22 -32.62 2.25 -1.30
CA PRO A 22 -33.30 3.43 -1.84
C PRO A 22 -32.45 4.16 -2.89
N ILE A 23 -31.11 4.20 -2.73
CA ILE A 23 -30.23 4.84 -3.72
C ILE A 23 -30.29 4.12 -5.07
N ILE A 24 -30.23 2.79 -5.07
CA ILE A 24 -30.30 1.99 -6.31
C ILE A 24 -31.65 2.19 -6.98
N ILE A 25 -32.77 2.10 -6.24
CA ILE A 25 -34.12 2.32 -6.81
C ILE A 25 -34.21 3.73 -7.40
N MET A 26 -33.73 4.76 -6.70
CA MET A 26 -33.74 6.12 -7.21
C MET A 26 -32.90 6.28 -8.49
N MET A 27 -31.76 5.61 -8.58
CA MET A 27 -30.93 5.65 -9.79
C MET A 27 -31.63 5.01 -10.98
N LEU A 28 -32.25 3.85 -10.77
CA LEU A 28 -32.99 3.15 -11.81
C LEU A 28 -34.24 3.92 -12.23
N LEU A 29 -34.97 4.53 -11.29
CA LEU A 29 -36.07 5.42 -11.65
C LEU A 29 -35.55 6.58 -12.50
N LYS A 30 -34.43 7.23 -12.14
CA LYS A 30 -33.91 8.38 -12.88
C LYS A 30 -33.32 8.05 -14.26
N SER A 31 -32.95 6.81 -14.53
CA SER A 31 -32.46 6.44 -15.86
C SER A 31 -33.59 6.36 -16.89
N LYS A 32 -33.24 6.53 -18.16
CA LYS A 32 -34.22 6.57 -19.25
C LYS A 32 -34.82 5.20 -19.55
N ASP A 33 -34.02 4.16 -19.36
CA ASP A 33 -34.29 2.76 -19.67
C ASP A 33 -34.54 1.92 -18.41
N SER A 34 -34.62 2.55 -17.24
CA SER A 34 -34.76 1.85 -15.95
C SER A 34 -33.60 0.91 -15.62
N THR A 35 -32.41 1.12 -16.24
CA THR A 35 -31.19 0.36 -15.96
C THR A 35 -30.10 1.23 -15.34
N ALA A 36 -29.14 0.58 -14.66
CA ALA A 36 -27.89 1.22 -14.22
C ALA A 36 -26.79 0.18 -14.04
N SER A 37 -25.60 0.45 -14.57
CA SER A 37 -24.44 -0.42 -14.35
C SER A 37 -23.97 -0.38 -12.89
N ILE A 38 -23.39 -1.48 -12.42
CA ILE A 38 -22.79 -1.56 -11.07
C ILE A 38 -21.70 -0.50 -10.88
N ASP A 39 -20.97 -0.17 -11.95
CA ASP A 39 -19.94 0.87 -11.94
C ASP A 39 -20.57 2.26 -11.72
N ALA A 40 -21.66 2.58 -12.41
CA ALA A 40 -22.39 3.82 -12.21
C ALA A 40 -22.97 3.92 -10.79
N ILE A 41 -23.52 2.83 -10.25
CA ILE A 41 -24.03 2.76 -8.87
C ILE A 41 -22.90 2.96 -7.87
N ALA A 42 -21.78 2.26 -8.04
CA ALA A 42 -20.63 2.37 -7.15
C ALA A 42 -20.03 3.78 -7.18
N ARG A 43 -19.92 4.42 -8.36
CA ARG A 43 -19.54 5.83 -8.49
C ARG A 43 -20.55 6.77 -7.86
N ARG A 44 -21.85 6.49 -7.92
CA ARG A 44 -22.83 7.36 -7.23
C ARG A 44 -22.74 7.25 -5.71
N LEU A 45 -22.32 6.10 -5.22
CA LEU A 45 -22.02 5.87 -3.81
C LEU A 45 -20.65 6.47 -3.39
N LEU A 46 -19.79 6.85 -4.35
CA LEU A 46 -18.42 7.32 -4.11
C LEU A 46 -18.04 8.57 -4.93
N ASN A 47 -17.63 9.63 -4.24
CA ASN A 47 -17.12 10.84 -4.89
C ASN A 47 -15.62 10.75 -5.32
N ASN A 48 -15.19 9.70 -6.03
CA ASN A 48 -13.86 9.55 -6.70
C ASN A 48 -12.70 8.82 -5.94
N ASP A 49 -12.84 7.53 -5.61
CA ASP A 49 -11.70 6.65 -5.26
C ASP A 49 -11.88 5.25 -5.87
N GLU A 50 -10.92 4.79 -6.68
CA GLU A 50 -10.92 3.51 -7.39
C GLU A 50 -10.76 2.29 -6.46
N SER A 51 -10.08 2.46 -5.32
CA SER A 51 -9.91 1.39 -4.33
C SER A 51 -11.18 1.13 -3.51
N GLN A 52 -11.98 2.17 -3.30
CA GLN A 52 -13.31 2.05 -2.71
C GLN A 52 -14.32 1.57 -3.75
N LEU A 53 -14.13 1.91 -5.03
CA LEU A 53 -15.03 1.50 -6.11
C LEU A 53 -15.19 -0.02 -6.14
N GLU A 54 -14.10 -0.78 -6.01
CA GLU A 54 -14.16 -2.24 -5.92
C GLU A 54 -14.88 -2.77 -4.68
N TYR A 55 -14.74 -2.11 -3.53
CA TYR A 55 -15.51 -2.45 -2.34
C TYR A 55 -17.01 -2.23 -2.58
N TYR A 56 -17.40 -1.07 -3.11
CA TYR A 56 -18.81 -0.73 -3.35
C TYR A 56 -19.41 -1.56 -4.49
N LYS A 57 -18.63 -1.96 -5.49
CA LYS A 57 -19.03 -2.99 -6.47
C LYS A 57 -19.37 -4.31 -5.76
N LYS A 58 -18.51 -4.79 -4.86
CA LYS A 58 -18.79 -6.02 -4.07
C LYS A 58 -20.01 -5.88 -3.17
N VAL A 59 -20.18 -4.74 -2.50
CA VAL A 59 -21.34 -4.46 -1.64
C VAL A 59 -22.63 -4.43 -2.47
N GLY A 60 -22.60 -3.70 -3.58
CA GLY A 60 -23.69 -3.61 -4.54
C GLY A 60 -24.06 -4.98 -5.12
N LYS A 61 -23.09 -5.85 -5.41
CA LYS A 61 -23.33 -7.23 -5.89
C LYS A 61 -24.00 -8.13 -4.85
N ARG A 62 -23.79 -7.89 -3.55
CA ARG A 62 -24.20 -8.83 -2.50
C ARG A 62 -25.53 -8.49 -1.86
N TRP A 63 -25.61 -7.36 -1.15
CA TRP A 63 -26.69 -7.14 -0.18
C TRP A 63 -27.96 -6.50 -0.74
N PRO A 64 -27.88 -5.43 -1.56
CA PRO A 64 -29.08 -4.85 -2.18
C PRO A 64 -29.65 -5.82 -3.22
N ARG A 65 -28.79 -6.48 -3.99
CA ARG A 65 -29.17 -7.46 -5.01
C ARG A 65 -30.09 -8.54 -4.46
N GLN A 66 -29.67 -9.23 -3.40
CA GLN A 66 -30.42 -10.35 -2.82
C GLN A 66 -31.82 -9.93 -2.38
N THR A 67 -31.93 -8.78 -1.71
CA THR A 67 -33.21 -8.32 -1.17
C THR A 67 -34.12 -7.82 -2.29
N LEU A 68 -33.61 -6.95 -3.17
CA LEU A 68 -34.40 -6.38 -4.25
C LEU A 68 -34.85 -7.44 -5.25
N LYS A 69 -33.99 -8.41 -5.61
CA LYS A 69 -34.33 -9.52 -6.50
C LYS A 69 -35.34 -10.47 -5.86
N LYS A 70 -35.17 -10.81 -4.57
CA LYS A 70 -36.14 -11.63 -3.82
C LYS A 70 -37.55 -11.02 -3.81
N HIS A 71 -37.64 -9.70 -3.78
CA HIS A 71 -38.91 -8.98 -3.79
C HIS A 71 -39.43 -8.64 -5.19
N GLY A 72 -38.77 -9.11 -6.25
CA GLY A 72 -39.17 -8.84 -7.63
C GLY A 72 -39.05 -7.38 -8.04
N VAL A 73 -38.23 -6.59 -7.33
CA VAL A 73 -38.04 -5.15 -7.60
C VAL A 73 -37.08 -4.96 -8.77
N VAL A 74 -35.96 -5.70 -8.75
CA VAL A 74 -34.93 -5.59 -9.78
C VAL A 74 -34.55 -6.96 -10.31
N ASP A 75 -34.12 -6.99 -11.56
CA ASP A 75 -33.24 -8.03 -12.05
C ASP A 75 -31.78 -7.55 -12.06
N TYR A 76 -30.87 -8.50 -12.15
CA TYR A 76 -29.44 -8.26 -12.22
C TYR A 76 -28.79 -9.29 -13.14
N ASP A 77 -28.29 -8.82 -14.27
CA ASP A 77 -27.53 -9.60 -15.25
C ASP A 77 -26.35 -8.78 -15.79
N ASP A 78 -25.24 -9.46 -16.09
CA ASP A 78 -23.98 -8.88 -16.59
C ASP A 78 -23.59 -7.52 -15.96
N ASP A 79 -23.61 -7.47 -14.62
CA ASP A 79 -23.26 -6.26 -13.85
C ASP A 79 -24.16 -5.03 -14.08
N VAL A 80 -25.36 -5.24 -14.62
CA VAL A 80 -26.41 -4.22 -14.81
C VAL A 80 -27.62 -4.54 -13.93
N TYR A 81 -28.10 -3.52 -13.21
CA TYR A 81 -29.39 -3.56 -12.54
C TYR A 81 -30.49 -3.09 -13.48
N THR A 82 -31.61 -3.80 -13.49
CA THR A 82 -32.81 -3.42 -14.24
C THR A 82 -34.00 -3.39 -13.29
N LEU A 83 -34.70 -2.26 -13.22
CA LEU A 83 -35.93 -2.14 -12.42
C LEU A 83 -37.11 -2.78 -13.17
N LEU A 84 -37.77 -3.75 -12.54
CA LEU A 84 -38.81 -4.57 -13.17
C LEU A 84 -40.19 -3.91 -13.08
N LEU A 85 -40.43 -2.85 -13.86
CA LEU A 85 -41.72 -2.14 -13.88
C LEU A 85 -42.60 -2.53 -15.08
N ASP A 86 -43.75 -3.16 -14.80
CA ASP A 86 -44.68 -3.73 -15.78
C ASP A 86 -45.79 -2.76 -16.20
N LYS A 87 -45.39 -1.56 -16.64
CA LYS A 87 -46.11 -0.57 -17.48
C LYS A 87 -45.49 0.81 -17.25
N LYS A 88 -45.55 1.68 -18.27
CA LYS A 88 -45.09 3.07 -18.19
C LYS A 88 -45.83 3.79 -17.04
N ILE A 89 -45.17 3.91 -15.90
CA ILE A 89 -45.61 4.77 -14.80
C ILE A 89 -45.56 6.23 -15.25
N THR A 90 -46.43 7.05 -14.69
CA THR A 90 -46.43 8.49 -14.96
C THR A 90 -45.24 9.18 -14.29
N GLU A 91 -44.85 10.36 -14.78
CA GLU A 91 -43.80 11.16 -14.14
C GLU A 91 -44.18 11.59 -12.71
N ASN A 92 -45.48 11.75 -12.40
CA ASN A 92 -45.95 12.02 -11.05
C ASN A 92 -45.69 10.82 -10.13
N GLN A 93 -46.13 9.62 -10.53
CA GLN A 93 -45.87 8.38 -9.79
C GLN A 93 -44.37 8.12 -9.58
N LYS A 94 -43.55 8.45 -10.58
CA LYS A 94 -42.10 8.35 -10.49
C LYS A 94 -41.53 9.32 -9.44
N THR A 95 -42.03 10.55 -9.43
CA THR A 95 -41.66 11.58 -8.44
C THR A 95 -42.04 11.14 -7.02
N ASP A 96 -43.24 10.59 -6.86
CA ASP A 96 -43.74 10.07 -5.58
C ASP A 96 -42.83 8.94 -5.05
N LEU A 97 -42.44 7.98 -5.91
CA LEU A 97 -41.53 6.90 -5.53
C LEU A 97 -40.12 7.42 -5.14
N LEU A 98 -39.63 8.44 -5.84
CA LEU A 98 -38.36 9.10 -5.50
C LEU A 98 -38.45 9.79 -4.14
N GLU A 99 -39.56 10.47 -3.85
CA GLU A 99 -39.80 11.11 -2.57
C GLU A 99 -39.86 10.08 -1.44
N LEU A 100 -40.55 8.96 -1.63
CA LEU A 100 -40.58 7.87 -0.65
C LEU A 100 -39.21 7.25 -0.37
N CYS A 101 -38.39 7.09 -1.41
CA CYS A 101 -37.01 6.64 -1.23
C CYS A 101 -36.19 7.66 -0.43
N ASN A 102 -36.37 8.96 -0.69
CA ASN A 102 -35.70 10.04 0.05
C ASN A 102 -36.16 10.11 1.51
N GLU A 103 -37.45 9.97 1.79
CA GLU A 103 -37.99 9.93 3.15
C GLU A 103 -37.40 8.77 3.95
N LYS A 104 -37.37 7.57 3.35
CA LYS A 104 -36.72 6.40 3.98
C LYS A 104 -35.25 6.62 4.24
N LEU A 105 -34.56 7.26 3.29
CA LEU A 105 -33.14 7.58 3.43
C LEU A 105 -32.93 8.59 4.57
N LYS A 106 -33.70 9.67 4.61
CA LYS A 106 -33.65 10.71 5.64
C LYS A 106 -33.94 10.13 7.02
N TYR A 107 -35.05 9.40 7.16
CA TYR A 107 -35.42 8.72 8.41
C TYR A 107 -34.30 7.79 8.92
N PHE A 108 -33.70 6.99 8.02
CA PHE A 108 -32.64 6.07 8.40
C PHE A 108 -31.36 6.79 8.84
N ILE A 109 -31.01 7.89 8.15
CA ILE A 109 -29.85 8.71 8.48
C ILE A 109 -30.05 9.44 9.81
N ASP A 110 -31.21 10.06 10.02
CA ASP A 110 -31.54 10.83 11.22
C ASP A 110 -31.56 9.92 12.47
N LYS A 111 -32.08 8.69 12.32
CA LYS A 111 -32.04 7.66 13.39
C LYS A 111 -30.65 7.07 13.62
N ASN A 112 -29.71 7.24 12.69
CA ASN A 112 -28.36 6.68 12.76
C ASN A 112 -27.31 7.76 12.44
N PRO A 113 -27.07 8.73 13.35
CA PRO A 113 -26.16 9.86 13.10
C PRO A 113 -24.71 9.44 12.82
N LYS A 114 -24.33 8.20 13.17
CA LYS A 114 -23.04 7.59 12.76
C LYS A 114 -22.88 7.54 11.24
N ILE A 115 -23.97 7.39 10.47
CA ILE A 115 -23.96 7.31 9.01
C ILE A 115 -23.59 8.66 8.36
N MET A 116 -24.04 9.78 8.94
CA MET A 116 -23.63 11.12 8.53
C MET A 116 -22.13 11.32 8.73
N ARG A 117 -21.60 10.91 9.90
CA ARG A 117 -20.14 10.87 10.13
C ARG A 117 -19.42 10.03 9.08
N PHE A 118 -19.91 8.83 8.74
CA PHE A 118 -19.27 8.02 7.70
C PHE A 118 -19.34 8.65 6.30
N ARG A 119 -20.40 9.37 5.94
CA ARG A 119 -20.50 10.10 4.66
C ARG A 119 -19.60 11.34 4.59
N GLU A 120 -19.48 12.10 5.67
CA GLU A 120 -18.52 13.21 5.76
C GLU A 120 -17.08 12.71 5.76
N LEU A 121 -16.85 11.55 6.37
CA LEU A 121 -15.59 10.84 6.27
C LEU A 121 -15.38 10.30 4.84
N ASP A 122 -16.35 9.74 4.15
CA ASP A 122 -16.15 9.27 2.76
C ASP A 122 -15.86 10.42 1.77
N LYS A 123 -16.35 11.64 2.03
CA LYS A 123 -15.95 12.87 1.29
C LYS A 123 -14.49 13.30 1.55
N LEU A 124 -13.89 12.80 2.63
CA LEU A 124 -12.52 13.04 3.06
C LEU A 124 -11.65 11.79 2.79
N SER A 125 -12.02 10.98 1.77
CA SER A 125 -11.22 9.85 1.31
C SER A 125 -9.80 10.30 0.97
N VAL A 126 -8.83 9.44 1.22
CA VAL A 126 -7.43 9.72 0.87
C VAL A 126 -7.38 9.77 -0.65
N SER A 127 -7.02 10.92 -1.23
CA SER A 127 -6.91 11.05 -2.69
C SER A 127 -5.91 10.01 -3.24
N GLY A 128 -6.11 9.59 -4.49
CA GLY A 128 -5.22 8.62 -5.15
C GLY A 128 -3.75 9.02 -5.10
N SER A 129 -3.44 10.30 -5.29
CA SER A 129 -2.09 10.85 -5.18
C SER A 129 -1.52 10.71 -3.77
N VAL A 130 -2.28 11.10 -2.73
CA VAL A 130 -1.82 10.96 -1.33
C VAL A 130 -1.67 9.48 -0.97
N ARG A 131 -2.55 8.62 -1.47
CA ARG A 131 -2.44 7.17 -1.27
C ARG A 131 -1.15 6.63 -1.88
N TYR A 132 -0.85 7.02 -3.11
CA TYR A 132 0.40 6.65 -3.80
C TYR A 132 1.61 7.13 -3.00
N ASP A 133 1.62 8.37 -2.53
CA ASP A 133 2.76 8.94 -1.78
C ASP A 133 3.03 8.17 -0.48
N ILE A 134 1.98 7.85 0.28
CA ILE A 134 2.13 7.10 1.54
C ILE A 134 2.64 5.68 1.29
N LEU A 135 2.11 4.99 0.27
CA LEU A 135 2.57 3.64 -0.08
C LEU A 135 4.01 3.67 -0.62
N SER A 136 4.34 4.65 -1.45
CA SER A 136 5.68 4.87 -2.02
C SER A 136 6.71 5.20 -0.94
N ARG A 137 6.35 6.01 0.07
CA ARG A 137 7.18 6.29 1.24
C ARG A 137 7.47 5.02 2.03
N SER A 138 6.47 4.16 2.23
CA SER A 138 6.63 2.87 2.92
C SER A 138 7.32 1.79 2.06
N LYS A 139 7.62 2.09 0.78
CA LYS A 139 8.16 1.13 -0.20
C LYS A 139 7.34 -0.15 -0.31
N GLY A 140 6.01 -0.02 -0.22
CA GLY A 140 5.10 -1.15 -0.29
C GLY A 140 5.26 -2.12 0.88
N VAL A 141 5.54 -1.62 2.09
CA VAL A 141 5.70 -2.42 3.30
C VAL A 141 4.75 -1.92 4.38
N CYS A 142 4.13 -2.84 5.12
CA CYS A 142 3.39 -2.53 6.33
C CYS A 142 4.34 -1.98 7.40
N VAL A 143 4.16 -0.72 7.82
CA VAL A 143 5.04 -0.11 8.83
C VAL A 143 4.90 -0.74 10.22
N ALA A 144 3.82 -1.48 10.48
CA ALA A 144 3.65 -2.21 11.74
C ALA A 144 4.44 -3.52 11.78
N CYS A 145 4.26 -4.39 10.77
CA CYS A 145 4.76 -5.76 10.81
C CYS A 145 5.80 -6.13 9.74
N GLY A 146 6.10 -5.23 8.80
CA GLY A 146 7.07 -5.49 7.73
C GLY A 146 6.56 -6.32 6.54
N ALA A 147 5.28 -6.72 6.52
CA ALA A 147 4.73 -7.45 5.38
C ALA A 147 4.78 -6.63 4.08
N ARG A 148 5.27 -7.23 3.00
CA ARG A 148 5.32 -6.61 1.67
C ARG A 148 3.94 -6.60 1.00
N SER A 149 3.73 -5.68 0.06
CA SER A 149 2.52 -5.61 -0.78
C SER A 149 2.26 -6.90 -1.58
N THR A 150 3.31 -7.66 -1.90
CA THR A 150 3.22 -8.98 -2.56
C THR A 150 2.71 -10.09 -1.62
N GLN A 151 2.84 -9.90 -0.30
CA GLN A 151 2.45 -10.88 0.71
C GLN A 151 1.11 -10.53 1.36
N ALA A 152 0.78 -9.24 1.43
CA ALA A 152 -0.46 -8.77 2.02
C ALA A 152 -0.91 -7.45 1.37
N MET A 153 -2.22 -7.32 1.14
CA MET A 153 -2.80 -6.08 0.66
C MET A 153 -2.57 -4.94 1.65
N LEU A 154 -2.00 -3.85 1.16
CA LEU A 154 -1.72 -2.65 1.96
C LEU A 154 -2.84 -1.60 1.84
N HIS A 155 -3.13 -0.99 2.97
CA HIS A 155 -4.06 0.10 3.14
C HIS A 155 -3.33 1.32 3.66
N VAL A 156 -3.85 2.49 3.31
CA VAL A 156 -3.48 3.74 3.98
C VAL A 156 -4.45 3.92 5.15
N ASP A 157 -3.93 3.77 6.36
CA ASP A 157 -4.66 3.91 7.61
C ASP A 157 -4.33 5.26 8.26
N HIS A 158 -5.30 5.81 8.99
CA HIS A 158 -5.10 7.03 9.76
C HIS A 158 -4.47 6.69 11.11
N ILE A 159 -3.35 7.34 11.45
CA ILE A 159 -2.71 7.27 12.77
C ILE A 159 -3.74 7.56 13.84
N LYS A 160 -4.25 8.81 13.93
CA LYS A 160 -5.45 9.13 14.70
C LYS A 160 -6.68 8.70 13.89
N PRO A 161 -7.50 7.76 14.40
CA PRO A 161 -8.67 7.28 13.68
C PRO A 161 -9.62 8.41 13.31
N ARG A 162 -10.20 8.30 12.12
CA ARG A 162 -11.17 9.24 11.58
C ARG A 162 -12.38 9.45 12.47
N SER A 163 -12.89 8.36 13.05
CA SER A 163 -14.02 8.37 13.98
C SER A 163 -13.75 9.15 15.28
N LEU A 164 -12.47 9.43 15.57
CA LEU A 164 -12.00 10.23 16.70
C LEU A 164 -11.53 11.64 16.26
N GLY A 165 -11.86 12.06 15.05
CA GLY A 165 -11.51 13.38 14.52
C GLY A 165 -10.09 13.47 13.96
N GLY A 166 -9.52 12.36 13.46
CA GLY A 166 -8.28 12.37 12.70
C GLY A 166 -8.45 12.98 11.31
N LYS A 167 -7.55 13.89 10.92
CA LYS A 167 -7.54 14.55 9.61
C LYS A 167 -6.96 13.64 8.53
N THR A 168 -7.45 13.76 7.29
CA THR A 168 -6.87 13.06 6.14
C THR A 168 -5.73 13.89 5.54
N GLU A 169 -4.56 13.83 6.17
CA GLU A 169 -3.35 14.57 5.77
C GLU A 169 -2.12 13.64 5.89
N PRO A 170 -1.08 13.79 5.05
CA PRO A 170 0.05 12.86 5.00
C PRO A 170 0.73 12.59 6.36
N SER A 171 0.73 13.56 7.26
CA SER A 171 1.27 13.46 8.63
C SER A 171 0.46 12.51 9.54
N ASN A 172 -0.82 12.30 9.24
CA ASN A 172 -1.72 11.43 9.99
C ASN A 172 -1.99 10.11 9.24
N LEU A 173 -1.24 9.77 8.19
CA LEU A 173 -1.44 8.58 7.37
C LEU A 173 -0.25 7.63 7.44
N GLN A 174 -0.51 6.33 7.41
CA GLN A 174 0.51 5.27 7.44
C GLN A 174 0.10 4.05 6.63
N ALA A 175 1.06 3.29 6.11
CA ALA A 175 0.81 2.09 5.32
C ALA A 175 0.72 0.84 6.21
N LEU A 176 -0.45 0.21 6.28
CA LEU A 176 -0.69 -1.00 7.07
C LEU A 176 -1.24 -2.13 6.21
N CYS A 177 -0.83 -3.37 6.47
CA CYS A 177 -1.48 -4.52 5.87
C CYS A 177 -2.89 -4.70 6.44
N TYR A 178 -3.76 -5.40 5.71
CA TYR A 178 -5.13 -5.69 6.13
C TYR A 178 -5.23 -6.22 7.58
N LYS A 179 -4.34 -7.14 7.97
CA LYS A 179 -4.32 -7.74 9.31
C LYS A 179 -4.02 -6.70 10.40
N CYS A 180 -2.94 -5.92 10.24
CA CYS A 180 -2.56 -4.89 11.20
C CYS A 180 -3.60 -3.77 11.30
N ASN A 181 -4.13 -3.33 10.15
CA ASN A 181 -5.20 -2.34 10.10
C ASN A 181 -6.45 -2.81 10.87
N THR A 182 -6.89 -4.05 10.61
CA THR A 182 -8.06 -4.66 11.26
C THR A 182 -7.86 -4.90 12.77
N GLN A 183 -6.61 -5.07 13.22
CA GLN A 183 -6.28 -5.19 14.64
C GLN A 183 -6.26 -3.82 15.34
N LYS A 184 -5.65 -2.80 14.74
CA LYS A 184 -5.63 -1.42 15.28
C LYS A 184 -7.03 -0.85 15.42
N ARG A 185 -7.87 -0.97 14.37
CA ARG A 185 -9.22 -0.39 14.32
C ARG A 185 -9.20 1.10 14.70
N ASN A 186 -10.26 1.57 15.34
CA ASN A 186 -10.35 2.88 15.97
C ASN A 186 -9.96 2.86 17.47
N ARG A 187 -9.24 1.82 17.94
CA ARG A 187 -8.93 1.66 19.37
C ARG A 187 -7.71 2.45 19.81
N ASP A 188 -6.84 2.79 18.87
CA ASP A 188 -5.55 3.40 19.15
C ASP A 188 -5.20 4.47 18.10
N ASN A 189 -4.44 5.48 18.53
CA ASN A 189 -3.85 6.51 17.69
C ASN A 189 -2.36 6.26 17.40
N LEU A 190 -1.89 5.02 17.55
CA LEU A 190 -0.50 4.65 17.37
C LEU A 190 0.02 4.95 15.95
N ASP A 191 1.06 5.76 15.91
CA ASP A 191 1.95 5.91 14.77
C ASP A 191 3.00 4.80 14.88
N PHE A 192 2.89 3.76 14.06
CA PHE A 192 3.80 2.62 14.15
C PHE A 192 5.23 3.00 13.81
N LEU A 193 5.44 3.97 12.90
CA LEU A 193 6.77 4.46 12.59
C LEU A 193 7.36 5.15 13.82
N LYS A 194 6.60 6.02 14.50
CA LYS A 194 7.02 6.63 15.78
C LYS A 194 7.09 5.64 16.93
N TRP A 195 6.30 4.58 16.96
CA TRP A 195 6.36 3.57 18.00
C TRP A 195 7.66 2.77 17.90
N HIS A 196 7.99 2.30 16.70
CA HIS A 196 9.26 1.64 16.43
C HIS A 196 10.45 2.60 16.61
N THR A 197 10.30 3.86 16.21
CA THR A 197 11.32 4.91 16.38
C THR A 197 11.24 5.67 17.70
N ARG A 198 10.36 5.33 18.66
CA ARG A 198 10.40 5.88 20.03
C ARG A 198 11.69 5.46 20.73
N LEU A 199 12.30 4.40 20.24
CA LEU A 199 13.67 4.02 20.52
C LEU A 199 14.71 4.92 19.81
N LYS A 200 14.35 6.08 19.23
CA LYS A 200 15.33 7.09 18.78
C LYS A 200 16.20 7.59 19.93
N GLU A 201 15.74 7.47 21.17
CA GLU A 201 16.55 7.60 22.38
C GLU A 201 17.70 6.56 22.46
N SER A 202 17.69 5.52 21.62
CA SER A 202 18.80 4.57 21.52
C SER A 202 19.93 5.05 20.62
N ARG A 203 19.77 6.13 19.83
CA ARG A 203 20.90 6.68 19.06
C ARG A 203 21.98 7.15 20.03
N LYS A 204 23.13 6.48 19.98
CA LYS A 204 24.29 6.83 20.80
C LYS A 204 25.10 7.93 20.11
N SER A 205 25.36 9.04 20.78
CA SER A 205 26.22 10.13 20.28
C SER A 205 27.65 9.66 19.96
N SER A 206 28.12 8.62 20.66
CA SER A 206 29.40 7.96 20.43
C SER A 206 29.42 7.03 19.22
N CYS A 207 28.27 6.70 18.63
CA CYS A 207 28.19 5.80 17.49
C CYS A 207 28.28 6.58 16.17
N LEU A 208 29.30 6.28 15.37
CA LEU A 208 29.53 6.92 14.07
C LEU A 208 28.32 6.81 13.14
N LEU A 209 27.69 5.64 13.05
CA LEU A 209 26.48 5.43 12.22
C LEU A 209 25.23 6.16 12.77
N CYS A 210 25.21 6.52 14.06
CA CYS A 210 24.13 7.33 14.62
C CYS A 210 24.36 8.83 14.43
N SER A 211 25.61 9.26 14.41
CA SER A 211 26.01 10.66 14.31
C SER A 211 26.16 11.14 12.87
N GLU A 212 26.24 10.22 11.91
CA GLU A 212 26.18 10.57 10.48
C GLU A 212 24.73 10.85 10.06
N GLU A 213 24.51 12.02 9.48
CA GLU A 213 23.28 12.35 8.76
C GLU A 213 23.36 11.71 7.36
N GLY A 214 22.36 10.89 7.02
CA GLY A 214 22.34 10.14 5.76
C GLY A 214 22.04 11.03 4.57
N ASP A 215 23.06 11.36 3.79
CA ASP A 215 22.99 12.40 2.75
C ASP A 215 22.25 12.03 1.45
N VAL A 216 21.69 10.81 1.30
CA VAL A 216 21.23 10.38 -0.04
C VAL A 216 19.85 9.71 -0.07
N LEU A 217 19.55 8.75 0.81
CA LEU A 217 18.29 8.00 0.79
C LEU A 217 17.88 7.54 2.20
N SER A 218 16.65 7.85 2.62
CA SER A 218 16.04 7.29 3.84
C SER A 218 14.58 6.94 3.59
N ASN A 219 14.10 5.90 4.28
CA ASN A 219 12.70 5.49 4.28
C ASN A 219 12.05 5.56 5.68
N GLY A 220 12.65 6.33 6.59
CA GLY A 220 12.17 6.55 7.96
C GLY A 220 12.74 5.58 8.99
N MET A 221 12.83 4.28 8.68
CA MET A 221 13.42 3.27 9.60
C MET A 221 14.84 2.84 9.23
N ALA A 222 15.28 3.12 8.01
CA ALA A 222 16.63 2.89 7.58
C ALA A 222 17.15 4.10 6.80
N HIS A 223 18.47 4.23 6.75
CA HIS A 223 19.15 5.31 6.05
C HIS A 223 20.42 4.80 5.37
N PHE A 224 20.79 5.54 4.35
CA PHE A 224 21.93 5.29 3.50
C PHE A 224 23.11 6.18 3.91
N LEU A 225 24.32 5.63 3.93
CA LEU A 225 25.57 6.31 4.30
C LEU A 225 26.69 6.01 3.30
N HIS A 226 27.51 7.03 3.01
CA HIS A 226 28.79 6.89 2.33
C HIS A 226 29.92 6.87 3.38
N PRO A 227 30.74 5.80 3.45
CA PRO A 227 31.91 5.78 4.33
C PRO A 227 32.86 6.94 4.00
N ARG A 228 33.37 7.64 5.02
CA ARG A 228 34.30 8.79 4.84
C ARG A 228 35.65 8.40 4.20
N LYS A 229 36.10 7.17 4.41
CA LYS A 229 37.32 6.60 3.81
C LYS A 229 37.03 5.20 3.29
N PRO A 230 36.42 5.07 2.11
CA PRO A 230 36.13 3.76 1.58
C PRO A 230 37.41 3.15 0.99
N ASP A 231 37.79 1.95 1.43
CA ASP A 231 38.90 1.20 0.83
C ASP A 231 38.63 0.85 -0.64
N VAL A 232 37.35 0.84 -1.03
CA VAL A 232 36.87 0.54 -2.38
C VAL A 232 35.99 1.67 -2.90
N LYS A 233 36.26 2.16 -4.12
CA LYS A 233 35.45 3.19 -4.77
C LYS A 233 33.99 2.74 -4.86
N MET A 234 33.05 3.58 -4.39
CA MET A 234 31.60 3.31 -4.31
C MET A 234 31.17 2.24 -3.28
N HIS A 235 31.95 2.01 -2.23
CA HIS A 235 31.45 1.32 -1.04
C HIS A 235 30.30 2.11 -0.40
N MET A 236 29.20 1.44 -0.11
CA MET A 236 28.01 2.02 0.51
C MET A 236 27.59 1.24 1.76
N VAL A 237 26.90 1.93 2.67
CA VAL A 237 26.40 1.36 3.92
C VAL A 237 24.91 1.66 4.09
N VAL A 238 24.13 0.65 4.45
CA VAL A 238 22.73 0.80 4.87
C VAL A 238 22.63 0.46 6.35
N ALA A 239 22.04 1.36 7.15
CA ALA A 239 21.87 1.17 8.58
C ALA A 239 20.44 1.49 9.03
N PRO A 240 19.91 0.80 10.07
CA PRO A 240 18.65 1.18 10.69
C PRO A 240 18.79 2.56 11.36
N THR A 241 17.72 3.34 11.37
CA THR A 241 17.69 4.65 12.04
C THR A 241 17.89 4.49 13.55
N ARG A 242 17.31 3.43 14.11
CA ARG A 242 17.45 3.01 15.51
C ARG A 242 18.83 2.38 15.70
N HIS A 243 19.52 2.68 16.79
CA HIS A 243 20.77 1.98 17.12
C HIS A 243 20.46 0.54 17.53
N VAL A 244 20.91 -0.39 16.72
CA VAL A 244 20.66 -1.83 16.88
C VAL A 244 21.99 -2.54 16.77
N ARG A 245 22.36 -3.41 17.71
CA ARG A 245 23.69 -4.06 17.69
C ARG A 245 23.83 -5.11 16.61
N SER A 246 22.76 -5.88 16.37
CA SER A 246 22.81 -7.03 15.50
C SER A 246 21.54 -7.22 14.66
N PHE A 247 21.62 -8.09 13.65
CA PHE A 247 20.46 -8.42 12.81
C PHE A 247 19.25 -8.96 13.60
N ILE A 248 19.49 -9.75 14.65
CA ILE A 248 18.41 -10.37 15.45
C ILE A 248 17.61 -9.30 16.22
N ASP A 249 18.27 -8.21 16.60
CA ASP A 249 17.64 -7.11 17.34
C ASP A 249 16.78 -6.22 16.45
N LEU A 250 16.85 -6.35 15.12
CA LEU A 250 15.97 -5.63 14.19
C LEU A 250 14.56 -6.20 14.25
N ILE A 251 13.57 -5.32 14.26
CA ILE A 251 12.18 -5.76 14.07
C ILE A 251 11.94 -6.12 12.59
N PRO A 252 10.93 -6.95 12.28
CA PRO A 252 10.63 -7.34 10.90
C PRO A 252 10.46 -6.17 9.92
N ALA A 253 9.83 -5.07 10.37
CA ALA A 253 9.66 -3.86 9.55
C ALA A 253 11.00 -3.18 9.23
N GLU A 254 11.90 -3.04 10.21
CA GLU A 254 13.25 -2.48 10.01
C GLU A 254 14.08 -3.36 9.09
N ARG A 255 14.07 -4.69 9.30
CA ARG A 255 14.76 -5.65 8.42
C ARG A 255 14.33 -5.44 6.98
N GLN A 256 13.02 -5.39 6.76
CA GLN A 256 12.48 -5.26 5.41
C GLN A 256 12.82 -3.91 4.78
N LEU A 257 12.77 -2.82 5.55
CA LEU A 257 13.11 -1.49 5.06
C LEU A 257 14.61 -1.29 4.81
N CYS A 258 15.49 -1.95 5.58
CA CYS A 258 16.92 -2.00 5.29
C CYS A 258 17.17 -2.72 3.95
N LEU A 259 16.58 -3.91 3.76
CA LEU A 259 16.72 -4.67 2.51
C LEU A 259 16.20 -3.89 1.29
N ASN A 260 15.08 -3.17 1.42
CA ASN A 260 14.56 -2.35 0.34
C ASN A 260 15.52 -1.20 -0.05
N LEU A 261 16.28 -0.63 0.92
CA LEU A 261 17.31 0.36 0.60
C LEU A 261 18.53 -0.27 -0.05
N VAL A 262 18.90 -1.49 0.35
CA VAL A 262 19.97 -2.25 -0.31
C VAL A 262 19.63 -2.45 -1.79
N ASP A 263 18.41 -2.89 -2.10
CA ASP A 263 17.96 -3.06 -3.49
C ASP A 263 18.09 -1.75 -4.29
N GLN A 264 17.69 -0.62 -3.70
CA GLN A 264 17.80 0.70 -4.34
C GLN A 264 19.24 1.15 -4.55
N ALA A 265 20.10 0.93 -3.55
CA ALA A 265 21.52 1.26 -3.65
C ALA A 265 22.18 0.45 -4.78
N ILE A 266 21.90 -0.85 -4.88
CA ILE A 266 22.41 -1.70 -5.96
C ILE A 266 21.92 -1.22 -7.33
N ILE A 267 20.62 -0.90 -7.47
CA ILE A 267 20.07 -0.38 -8.72
C ILE A 267 20.75 0.95 -9.10
N HIS A 268 20.95 1.83 -8.13
CA HIS A 268 21.60 3.13 -8.34
C HIS A 268 23.05 2.97 -8.83
N ILE A 269 23.82 2.03 -8.28
CA ILE A 269 25.20 1.81 -8.72
C ILE A 269 25.26 1.06 -10.07
N LYS A 270 24.40 0.06 -10.30
CA LYS A 270 24.32 -0.65 -11.58
C LYS A 270 24.00 0.28 -12.75
N GLY A 271 23.20 1.32 -12.52
CA GLY A 271 22.94 2.36 -13.53
C GLY A 271 24.18 3.20 -13.89
N LYS A 272 25.22 3.18 -13.07
CA LYS A 272 26.46 3.96 -13.23
C LYS A 272 27.69 3.10 -13.61
N SER A 273 27.65 1.78 -13.46
CA SER A 273 28.77 0.87 -13.78
C SER A 273 28.33 -0.59 -13.93
N SER A 274 28.95 -1.34 -14.86
CA SER A 274 28.77 -2.79 -15.04
C SER A 274 29.65 -3.62 -14.08
N THR A 275 29.60 -3.30 -12.79
CA THR A 275 30.39 -4.00 -11.75
C THR A 275 29.55 -5.09 -11.09
N GLU A 276 30.17 -6.22 -10.75
CA GLU A 276 29.58 -7.19 -9.83
C GLU A 276 29.67 -6.64 -8.41
N PHE A 277 28.80 -7.07 -7.49
CA PHE A 277 28.76 -6.59 -6.11
C PHE A 277 28.81 -7.77 -5.14
N ASP A 278 29.51 -7.57 -4.02
CA ASP A 278 29.27 -8.35 -2.82
C ASP A 278 28.38 -7.54 -1.88
N VAL A 279 27.27 -8.15 -1.48
CA VAL A 279 26.43 -7.63 -0.40
C VAL A 279 26.72 -8.48 0.81
N THR A 280 27.31 -7.87 1.82
CA THR A 280 27.74 -8.54 3.04
C THR A 280 27.14 -7.82 4.23
N GLY A 281 26.25 -8.50 4.95
CA GLY A 281 25.79 -8.04 6.25
C GLY A 281 26.86 -8.37 7.28
N PHE A 282 27.48 -7.36 7.87
CA PHE A 282 28.40 -7.55 8.99
C PHE A 282 27.76 -6.97 10.26
N ASP A 283 27.85 -7.72 11.36
CA ASP A 283 28.08 -7.10 12.65
C ASP A 283 29.51 -6.58 12.59
N ARG A 284 29.70 -5.39 12.04
CA ARG A 284 31.00 -4.72 12.19
C ARG A 284 31.27 -4.64 13.69
N SER A 285 32.53 -4.61 14.08
CA SER A 285 32.96 -4.30 15.45
C SER A 285 32.37 -2.99 16.01
N SER A 286 31.68 -2.21 15.18
CA SER A 286 30.76 -1.15 15.57
C SER A 286 29.53 -1.70 16.26
N ASP A 287 29.27 -1.15 17.44
CA ASP A 287 28.12 -1.35 18.32
C ASP A 287 26.72 -1.15 17.65
N HIS A 288 26.67 -0.95 16.33
CA HIS A 288 25.49 -0.71 15.50
C HIS A 288 25.59 -1.50 14.18
N PHE A 289 24.61 -2.36 13.93
CA PHE A 289 24.39 -3.16 12.74
C PHE A 289 24.32 -2.32 11.48
N CYS A 290 24.99 -2.80 10.42
CA CYS A 290 24.90 -2.21 9.10
C CYS A 290 25.06 -3.28 8.01
N ILE A 291 24.59 -2.96 6.81
CA ILE A 291 24.75 -3.79 5.62
C ILE A 291 25.74 -3.08 4.69
N ASP A 292 26.88 -3.71 4.45
CA ASP A 292 27.89 -3.24 3.53
C ASP A 292 27.56 -3.70 2.10
N ILE A 293 27.61 -2.76 1.17
CA ILE A 293 27.47 -3.01 -0.26
C ILE A 293 28.80 -2.62 -0.90
N ILE A 294 29.59 -3.63 -1.26
CA ILE A 294 30.96 -3.45 -1.74
C ILE A 294 30.99 -3.87 -3.23
N PRO A 295 31.29 -2.94 -4.16
CA PRO A 295 31.50 -3.30 -5.55
C PRO A 295 32.77 -4.14 -5.70
N LYS A 296 32.71 -5.22 -6.47
CA LYS A 296 33.91 -5.98 -6.86
C LYS A 296 34.71 -5.15 -7.85
N PRO A 297 36.04 -5.03 -7.67
CA PRO A 297 36.89 -4.50 -8.74
C PRO A 297 36.72 -5.39 -9.98
N GLN A 298 36.49 -4.78 -11.15
CA GLN A 298 36.53 -5.53 -12.40
C GLN A 298 37.90 -6.18 -12.49
N LYS A 299 37.93 -7.52 -12.60
CA LYS A 299 39.15 -8.19 -13.05
C LYS A 299 39.46 -7.61 -14.42
N HIS A 300 40.43 -6.71 -14.51
CA HIS A 300 41.12 -6.51 -15.78
C HIS A 300 41.51 -7.91 -16.22
N LYS A 301 41.03 -8.34 -17.39
CA LYS A 301 41.54 -9.54 -18.03
C LYS A 301 43.04 -9.35 -18.08
N ALA A 302 43.76 -9.97 -17.16
CA ALA A 302 45.19 -10.10 -17.27
C ALA A 302 45.36 -10.79 -18.62
N HIS A 303 45.86 -10.04 -19.61
CA HIS A 303 46.37 -10.65 -20.82
C HIS A 303 47.29 -11.75 -20.33
N ASN A 304 46.93 -13.00 -20.64
CA ASN A 304 47.79 -14.15 -20.49
C ASN A 304 49.00 -13.95 -21.41
N SER A 305 49.94 -13.09 -21.03
CA SER A 305 51.22 -12.88 -21.71
C SER A 305 52.40 -13.32 -20.83
N SER A 306 52.14 -14.07 -19.75
CA SER A 306 53.19 -14.64 -18.88
C SER A 306 53.14 -16.16 -18.74
N ARG A 307 52.32 -16.87 -19.56
CA ARG A 307 52.44 -18.33 -19.74
C ARG A 307 53.24 -18.76 -20.98
N LEU A 308 53.78 -17.80 -21.73
CA LEU A 308 54.73 -18.03 -22.82
C LEU A 308 56.16 -17.64 -22.43
N ASN A 309 56.68 -18.10 -21.28
CA ASN A 309 58.14 -18.03 -21.05
C ASN A 309 58.75 -19.04 -20.06
N MET A 310 58.01 -20.02 -19.54
CA MET A 310 58.61 -21.14 -18.78
C MET A 310 58.83 -22.41 -19.59
N LYS A 311 58.24 -22.56 -20.80
CA LYS A 311 58.55 -23.71 -21.68
C LYS A 311 59.79 -23.50 -22.56
N THR A 312 60.22 -22.25 -22.78
CA THR A 312 61.42 -21.95 -23.58
C THR A 312 62.72 -22.03 -22.77
N ILE A 313 62.66 -21.85 -21.44
CA ILE A 313 63.83 -21.91 -20.55
C ILE A 313 64.17 -23.37 -20.19
N VAL A 314 63.18 -24.24 -20.04
CA VAL A 314 63.41 -25.67 -19.73
C VAL A 314 63.98 -26.43 -20.94
N ASN A 315 63.60 -26.07 -22.18
CA ASN A 315 64.14 -26.71 -23.37
C ASN A 315 65.55 -26.22 -23.78
N LYS A 316 65.96 -25.00 -23.39
CA LYS A 316 67.35 -24.53 -23.62
C LYS A 316 68.37 -25.11 -22.63
N LYS A 317 67.96 -25.52 -21.42
CA LYS A 317 68.85 -26.21 -20.47
C LYS A 317 69.09 -27.69 -20.84
N LYS A 318 68.11 -28.39 -21.41
CA LYS A 318 68.30 -29.78 -21.89
C LYS A 318 69.14 -29.90 -23.16
N ALA A 319 69.15 -28.88 -24.03
CA ALA A 319 69.98 -28.89 -25.25
C ALA A 319 71.47 -28.52 -25.02
N ARG A 320 71.84 -27.96 -23.86
CA ARG A 320 73.24 -27.64 -23.51
C ARG A 320 73.96 -28.72 -22.70
N GLN A 321 73.26 -29.72 -22.18
CA GLN A 321 73.86 -30.89 -21.51
C GLN A 321 74.04 -32.11 -22.43
N ALA A 322 73.67 -32.02 -23.71
CA ALA A 322 73.87 -33.06 -24.72
C ALA A 322 74.98 -32.72 -25.74
N LYS A 323 75.80 -31.70 -25.45
CA LYS A 323 76.95 -31.27 -26.28
C LYS A 323 78.20 -30.94 -25.44
N SER A 324 78.40 -31.64 -24.31
CA SER A 324 79.68 -31.71 -23.60
C SER A 324 80.11 -33.16 -23.51
#